data_AF-A0A377M6Z2-F1
#
_entry.id   AF-A0A377M6Z2-F1
#
_cell.length_a   1.000
_cell.length_b   1.000
_cell.length_c   1.000
_cell.angle_alpha   90.00
_cell.angle_beta   90.00
_cell.angle_gamma   90.00
#
_symmetry.space_group_name_H-M   'P 1'
#
loop_
_entity.id
_entity.type
_entity.pdbx_description
1 polymer ?
#
loop_
_entity_poly.entity_id
_entity_poly.type
_entity_poly.pdbx_seq_one_letter_code
_entity_poly.pdbx_strand_id
1 'polypeptide(L)' 'MSNTDIRVVHGPANYFSHPGSLAHLHDFFTPEQLSRAVWIYGERALEGARPYLPESFAAPGANTCCSKATVASVTSPIW' A
#
# COMPACT_ATOMS: atom_id res chain seq x y z
N MET A 1 23.93 -21.68 -2.75
CA MET A 1 23.90 -20.50 -1.85
C MET A 1 22.60 -19.76 -2.09
N SER A 2 21.57 -20.02 -1.28
CA SER A 2 20.31 -19.28 -1.29
C SER A 2 20.44 -18.05 -0.41
N ASN A 3 20.34 -16.86 -1.00
CA ASN A 3 20.25 -15.62 -0.25
C ASN A 3 18.76 -15.26 -0.17
N THR A 4 18.16 -15.49 1.01
CA THR A 4 16.73 -15.29 1.28
C THR A 4 16.54 -14.38 2.49
N ASP A 5 17.32 -13.31 2.57
CA ASP A 5 17.08 -12.26 3.54
C ASP A 5 16.57 -11.02 2.81
N ILE A 6 15.27 -10.74 2.96
CA ILE A 6 14.75 -9.40 2.74
C ILE A 6 15.49 -8.51 3.73
N ARG A 7 16.46 -7.73 3.24
CA ARG A 7 17.23 -6.81 4.07
C ARG A 7 16.41 -5.54 4.28
N VAL A 8 15.62 -5.54 5.35
CA VAL A 8 14.96 -4.34 5.85
C VAL A 8 16.06 -3.42 6.42
N VAL A 9 16.23 -2.25 5.82
CA VAL A 9 17.06 -1.19 6.41
C VAL A 9 16.30 -0.66 7.62
N HIS A 10 16.93 -0.64 8.79
CA HIS A 10 16.37 0.05 9.96
C HIS A 10 16.38 1.55 9.68
N GLY A 11 15.23 2.06 9.24
CA GLY A 11 14.94 3.46 8.94
C GLY A 11 13.44 3.69 9.02
N PRO A 12 12.92 4.89 8.74
CA PRO A 12 11.48 5.22 8.89
C PRO A 12 10.54 4.41 7.96
N ALA A 13 11.06 3.48 7.16
CA ALA A 13 10.28 2.58 6.32
C ALA A 13 10.08 1.24 7.04
N ASN A 14 8.88 1.03 7.59
CA ASN A 14 8.46 -0.25 8.15
C ASN A 14 7.86 -1.13 7.05
N TYR A 15 8.24 -2.40 7.01
CA TYR A 15 7.65 -3.40 6.11
C TYR A 15 6.74 -4.34 6.91
N PHE A 16 5.48 -4.44 6.51
CA PHE A 16 4.48 -5.29 7.16
C PHE A 16 3.68 -6.05 6.10
N SER A 17 3.74 -7.38 6.12
CA SER A 17 3.18 -8.22 5.06
C SER A 17 2.68 -9.55 5.60
N HIS A 18 1.35 -9.71 5.62
CA HIS A 18 0.64 -10.97 5.85
C HIS A 18 -0.81 -10.84 5.35
N PRO A 19 -1.58 -11.94 5.23
CA PRO A 19 -3.00 -11.85 4.90
C PRO A 19 -3.76 -10.98 5.91
N GLY A 20 -4.49 -9.96 5.43
CA GLY A 20 -5.25 -9.05 6.28
C GLY A 20 -4.50 -7.85 6.82
N SER A 21 -3.26 -7.57 6.39
CA SER A 21 -2.43 -6.49 6.94
C SER A 21 -3.10 -5.10 7.00
N LEU A 22 -4.00 -4.76 6.06
CA LEU A 22 -4.71 -3.46 6.08
C LEU A 22 -5.64 -3.30 7.29
N ALA A 23 -6.12 -4.38 7.88
CA ALA A 23 -6.97 -4.35 9.07
C ALA A 23 -6.21 -3.95 10.35
N HIS A 24 -4.87 -4.09 10.33
CA HIS A 24 -4.00 -3.87 11.48
C HIS A 24 -3.39 -2.45 11.53
N LEU A 25 -3.83 -1.52 10.69
CA LEU A 25 -3.24 -0.17 10.68
C LEU A 25 -3.37 0.54 12.05
N HIS A 26 -4.43 0.26 12.80
CA HIS A 26 -4.63 0.81 14.14
C HIS A 26 -3.68 0.26 15.21
N ASP A 27 -3.00 -0.85 14.93
CA ASP A 27 -1.96 -1.40 15.81
C ASP A 27 -0.68 -0.55 15.74
N PHE A 28 -0.50 0.23 14.66
CA PHE A 28 0.70 1.03 14.40
C PHE A 28 0.46 2.54 14.45
N PHE A 29 -0.76 3.00 14.14
CA PHE A 29 -1.09 4.41 13.98
C PHE A 29 -2.36 4.78 14.73
N THR A 30 -2.37 5.97 15.34
CA THR A 30 -3.59 6.49 15.97
C THR A 30 -4.62 6.92 14.92
N PRO A 31 -5.91 7.02 15.28
CA PRO A 31 -6.94 7.55 14.39
C PRO A 31 -6.59 8.94 13.83
N GLU A 32 -5.99 9.82 14.64
CA GLU A 32 -5.57 11.16 14.23
C GLU A 32 -4.46 11.10 13.18
N GLN A 33 -3.49 10.18 13.31
CA GLN A 33 -2.44 10.00 12.31
C GLN A 33 -3.02 9.46 11.00
N LEU A 34 -3.92 8.47 11.07
CA LEU A 34 -4.57 7.89 9.89
C LEU A 34 -5.48 8.90 9.19
N SER A 35 -6.14 9.79 9.93
CA SER A 35 -6.91 10.90 9.36
C SER A 35 -6.07 11.91 8.58
N ARG A 36 -4.74 11.83 8.62
CA ARG A 36 -3.82 12.69 7.85
C ARG A 36 -3.04 11.90 6.79
N ALA A 37 -3.38 10.61 6.61
CA ALA A 37 -2.70 9.75 5.67
C ALA A 37 -2.91 10.23 4.23
N VAL A 38 -1.89 9.98 3.40
CA VAL A 38 -1.97 10.15 1.95
C VAL A 38 -1.98 8.78 1.31
N TRP A 39 -3.10 8.40 0.71
CA TRP A 39 -3.28 7.15 0.01
C TRP A 39 -2.90 7.33 -1.45
N ILE A 40 -1.84 6.66 -1.90
CA ILE A 40 -1.37 6.68 -3.29
C ILE A 40 -1.65 5.32 -3.91
N TYR A 41 -2.41 5.30 -4.99
CA TYR A 41 -2.81 4.06 -5.67
C TYR A 41 -2.98 4.26 -7.18
N GLY A 42 -2.96 3.15 -7.93
CA GLY A 42 -3.45 3.11 -9.31
C GLY A 42 -4.90 2.59 -9.35
N GLU A 43 -5.63 2.90 -10.42
CA GLU A 43 -7.07 2.55 -10.54
C GLU A 43 -7.34 1.05 -10.36
N ARG A 44 -6.56 0.21 -11.05
CA ARG A 44 -6.69 -1.26 -10.96
C ARG A 44 -6.33 -1.81 -9.57
N ALA A 45 -5.36 -1.18 -8.91
CA ALA A 45 -4.97 -1.57 -7.56
C ALA A 45 -6.07 -1.22 -6.56
N LEU A 46 -6.68 -0.04 -6.69
CA LEU A 46 -7.82 0.36 -5.87
C LEU A 46 -9.01 -0.59 -6.07
N GLU A 47 -9.33 -0.92 -7.32
CA GLU A 47 -10.44 -1.82 -7.64
C GLU A 47 -10.26 -3.19 -6.97
N GLY A 48 -9.07 -3.79 -7.06
CA GLY A 48 -8.78 -5.06 -6.40
C GLY A 48 -8.71 -4.98 -4.88
N ALA A 49 -8.32 -3.81 -4.33
CA ALA A 49 -8.18 -3.60 -2.89
C ALA A 49 -9.49 -3.23 -2.19
N ARG A 50 -10.53 -2.77 -2.91
CA ARG A 50 -11.80 -2.29 -2.35
C ARG A 50 -12.38 -3.12 -1.21
N PRO A 51 -12.46 -4.46 -1.28
CA PRO A 51 -13.00 -5.29 -0.20
C PRO A 51 -12.17 -5.30 1.08
N TYR A 52 -10.92 -4.84 1.01
CA TYR A 52 -9.93 -4.90 2.09
C TYR A 52 -9.56 -3.51 2.62
N LEU A 53 -10.14 -2.44 2.05
CA LEU A 53 -9.83 -1.08 2.48
C LEU A 53 -10.38 -0.84 3.89
N PRO A 54 -9.56 -0.30 4.80
CA PRO A 54 -10.00 0.02 6.15
C PRO A 54 -10.86 1.29 6.13
N GLU A 55 -11.64 1.51 7.19
CA GLU A 55 -12.46 2.72 7.35
C GLU A 55 -11.63 4.01 7.29
N SER A 56 -10.37 3.96 7.72
CA SER A 56 -9.42 5.08 7.66
C SER A 56 -9.13 5.56 6.23
N PHE A 57 -9.40 4.75 5.20
CA PHE A 57 -9.33 5.18 3.80
C PHE A 57 -10.34 6.28 3.48
N ALA A 58 -11.52 6.25 4.12
CA ALA A 58 -12.59 7.21 3.94
C ALA A 58 -12.64 8.28 5.07
N ALA A 59 -11.59 8.38 5.90
CA ALA A 59 -11.56 9.36 6.97
C ALA A 59 -11.63 10.79 6.40
N PRO A 60 -12.40 11.73 7.02
CA PRO A 60 -12.63 13.06 6.46
C PRO A 60 -11.38 13.88 6.15
N GLY A 61 -10.25 13.63 6.83
CA GLY A 61 -8.98 14.32 6.59
C GLY A 61 -7.99 13.57 5.69
N ALA A 62 -8.30 12.32 5.31
CA ALA A 62 -7.39 11.51 4.50
C ALA A 62 -7.35 12.04 3.06
N ASN A 63 -6.15 12.11 2.50
CA ASN A 63 -5.96 12.57 1.12
C ASN A 63 -5.76 11.36 0.20
N THR A 64 -6.42 11.35 -0.95
CA THR A 64 -6.27 10.28 -1.95
C THR A 64 -5.67 10.82 -3.24
N CYS A 65 -4.66 10.12 -3.75
CA CYS A 65 -3.91 10.47 -4.95
C CYS A 65 -3.92 9.26 -5.88
N CYS A 66 -4.63 9.38 -7.00
CA CYS A 66 -4.57 8.38 -8.06
C CYS A 66 -3.34 8.68 -8.94
N SER A 67 -2.37 7.77 -8.97
CA SER A 67 -1.25 7.87 -9.89
C SER A 67 -1.67 7.38 -11.28
N LYS A 68 -1.54 8.24 -12.29
CA LYS A 68 -1.66 7.85 -13.71
C LYS A 68 -0.34 7.23 -14.16
N ALA A 69 0.10 6.16 -13.50
CA ALA A 69 1.20 5.37 -14.01
C ALA A 69 0.68 4.63 -15.25
N THR A 70 1.01 5.12 -16.44
CA THR A 70 0.84 4.34 -17.67
C THR A 70 1.68 3.08 -17.50
N VAL A 71 1.03 1.91 -17.40
CA VAL A 71 1.72 0.65 -17.67
C VAL A 71 2.21 0.76 -19.10
N ALA A 72 3.47 1.11 -19.30
CA ALA A 72 4.15 0.79 -20.54
C ALA A 72 3.99 -0.72 -20.68
N SER A 73 3.24 -1.16 -21.70
CA SER A 73 3.06 -2.56 -22.00
C SER A 73 4.46 -3.19 -22.08
N VAL A 74 4.82 -4.00 -21.09
CA VAL A 74 5.99 -4.88 -21.20
C VAL A 74 5.56 -6.02 -22.12
N THR A 75 5.51 -5.72 -23.42
CA THR A 75 5.40 -6.70 -24.49
C THR A 75 6.81 -6.87 -25.06
N SER A 76 7.65 -7.61 -24.32
CA SER A 76 8.80 -8.26 -24.94
C SER A 76 8.55 -9.77 -24.87
N PRO A 77 8.17 -10.42 -25.99
CA PRO A 77 8.27 -11.86 -26.08
C PRO A 77 9.76 -12.19 -26.25
N ILE A 78 10.36 -12.79 -25.23
CA ILE A 78 11.65 -13.46 -25.35
C ILE A 78 11.37 -14.93 -25.05
N TRP A 79 11.15 -15.68 -26.12
CA TRP A 79 11.67 -17.03 -26.24
C TRP A 79 13.06 -16.93 -26.84
#